data_AF-A0A9D6VV06-F1
#
_entry.id   AF-A0A9D6VV06-F1
#
_cell.length_a   1.000
_cell.length_b   1.000
_cell.length_c   1.000
_cell.angle_alpha   90.00
_cell.angle_beta   90.00
_cell.angle_gamma   90.00
#
_symmetry.space_group_name_H-M   'P 1'
#
loop_
_entity.id
_entity.type
_entity.pdbx_description
1 polymer ?
#
loop_
_entity_poly.entity_id
_entity_poly.type
_entity_poly.pdbx_seq_one_letter_code
_entity_poly.pdbx_strand_id
1 'polypeptide(L)'
;MSAAMTEDAASMLDGAGGAEGTEPEGADFYATRLAGLNENNAVVTTDDIVNSKGVVLVRKGARVDANMAEKILRHKLIKPLEEQVAVADGLDGPHLAQRFAALHEKYPDIGRLHNQLGSANQCHILAKDSDYHPQLWQKLTVLEHEMPAEFEKGLFCAGIAALLARELKLSHQDIEAAFLAGLMHDVGLLHVAPDILNKTAVLTPAEWRAIQSHVITGRMLLEHLPGVPESAARAVFEHHERCDGTGYPGGNGEDRLGMLGQVVAIADSVQAIRVRQFEKLGRNLLDMLPYLHLNAYTHFYAVFQAMVSVLKRSGLAATIADPYGGVAAMAQRLQQRGRLLQEAVGHLQAMVEKLEALPKRGGRGQHMLRSARRVQTMMVSSGLVRDELLGWLEALEVTPDTVALAELNEIDLMQNELRWQVRNLLRAFGEFYDLECADDRCGALMVLAERLQASLEAAR
;
A
#
# COMPACT_ATOMS: atom_id res chain seq x y z
N MET A 1 32.09 -9.60 8.89
CA MET A 1 31.12 -9.53 10.01
C MET A 1 29.74 -9.96 9.49
N SER A 2 29.62 -11.22 9.08
CA SER A 2 28.60 -11.71 8.12
C SER A 2 27.73 -12.85 8.68
N ALA A 3 27.62 -13.00 10.01
CA ALA A 3 27.02 -14.18 10.63
C ALA A 3 25.99 -13.87 11.74
N ALA A 4 25.55 -12.62 11.89
CA ALA A 4 24.65 -12.22 13.00
C ALA A 4 23.25 -11.76 12.55
N MET A 5 22.90 -11.87 11.26
CA MET A 5 21.61 -11.38 10.72
C MET A 5 20.58 -12.49 10.44
N THR A 6 20.90 -13.76 10.70
CA THR A 6 20.02 -14.90 10.39
C THR A 6 19.14 -15.37 11.54
N GLU A 7 19.42 -14.95 12.79
CA GLU A 7 18.66 -15.42 13.97
C GLU A 7 17.45 -14.55 14.34
N ASP A 8 17.42 -13.27 13.92
CA ASP A 8 16.35 -12.35 14.34
C ASP A 8 15.03 -12.50 13.55
N ALA A 9 15.04 -13.16 12.38
CA ALA A 9 13.82 -13.45 11.63
C ALA A 9 13.04 -14.67 12.18
N ALA A 10 13.73 -15.57 12.89
CA ALA A 10 13.13 -16.78 13.44
C ALA A 10 12.39 -16.54 14.77
N SER A 11 12.74 -15.48 15.51
CA SER A 11 12.19 -15.24 16.85
C SER A 11 10.78 -14.62 16.87
N MET A 12 10.27 -14.12 15.73
CA MET A 12 8.90 -13.60 15.62
C MET A 12 7.82 -14.68 15.45
N LEU A 13 8.21 -15.95 15.33
CA LEU A 13 7.27 -17.07 15.16
C LEU A 13 6.93 -17.81 16.47
N ASP A 14 7.66 -17.60 17.55
CA ASP A 14 7.60 -18.46 18.76
C ASP A 14 6.62 -18.01 19.86
N GLY A 15 5.66 -17.13 19.53
CA GLY A 15 4.67 -16.58 20.48
C GLY A 15 3.24 -17.12 20.36
N ALA A 16 2.99 -18.17 19.58
CA ALA A 16 1.64 -18.68 19.31
C ALA A 16 1.23 -19.83 20.24
N GLY A 17 0.93 -19.50 21.49
CA GLY A 17 0.34 -20.44 22.45
C GLY A 17 -1.20 -20.32 22.50
N GLY A 18 -1.88 -21.28 21.87
CA GLY A 18 -3.21 -21.77 22.28
C GLY A 18 -4.45 -20.93 21.93
N ALA A 19 -5.04 -21.19 20.76
CA ALA A 19 -6.48 -21.08 20.55
C ALA A 19 -6.92 -22.11 19.50
N GLU A 20 -7.70 -23.10 19.93
CA GLU A 20 -8.26 -24.15 19.09
C GLU A 20 -9.30 -23.56 18.11
N GLY A 21 -8.88 -23.38 16.86
CA GLY A 21 -9.72 -23.18 15.70
C GLY A 21 -9.07 -23.93 14.54
N THR A 22 -9.74 -24.93 14.01
CA THR A 22 -9.23 -25.83 12.98
C THR A 22 -9.05 -25.11 11.64
N GLU A 23 -7.90 -24.44 11.44
CA GLU A 23 -7.40 -24.16 10.09
C GLU A 23 -6.86 -25.48 9.50
N PRO A 24 -7.20 -25.82 8.24
CA PRO A 24 -6.57 -26.97 7.60
C PRO A 24 -5.08 -26.66 7.42
N GLU A 25 -4.21 -27.51 7.99
CA GLU A 25 -2.77 -27.47 7.77
C GLU A 25 -2.44 -27.28 6.27
N GLY A 26 -1.82 -26.16 5.92
CA GLY A 26 -1.06 -26.02 4.67
C GLY A 26 -1.87 -25.90 3.36
N ALA A 27 -2.94 -25.11 3.32
CA ALA A 27 -3.59 -24.77 2.05
C ALA A 27 -2.65 -23.91 1.17
N ASP A 28 -2.32 -24.42 -0.02
CA ASP A 28 -1.53 -23.69 -1.02
C ASP A 28 -2.45 -22.83 -1.90
N PHE A 29 -2.64 -21.57 -1.49
CA PHE A 29 -3.51 -20.64 -2.21
C PHE A 29 -2.98 -20.26 -3.59
N TYR A 30 -1.66 -20.25 -3.77
CA TYR A 30 -1.07 -19.99 -5.09
C TYR A 30 -1.39 -21.14 -6.05
N ALA A 31 -1.21 -22.39 -5.61
CA ALA A 31 -1.56 -23.55 -6.41
C ALA A 31 -3.04 -23.57 -6.79
N THR A 32 -3.92 -23.11 -5.89
CA THR A 32 -5.36 -22.97 -6.15
C THR A 32 -5.64 -21.94 -7.25
N ARG A 33 -5.00 -20.77 -7.21
CA ARG A 33 -5.11 -19.72 -8.24
C ARG A 33 -4.55 -20.16 -9.59
N LEU A 34 -3.39 -20.80 -9.57
CA LEU A 34 -2.75 -21.36 -10.75
C LEU A 34 -3.63 -22.43 -11.42
N ALA A 35 -4.35 -23.24 -10.64
CA ALA A 35 -5.32 -24.18 -11.16
C ALA A 35 -6.51 -23.50 -11.86
N GLY A 36 -6.99 -22.37 -11.30
CA GLY A 36 -8.07 -21.55 -11.87
C GLY A 36 -7.77 -21.01 -13.27
N LEU A 37 -6.49 -20.71 -13.57
CA LEU A 37 -6.07 -20.29 -14.90
C LEU A 37 -6.48 -21.25 -16.02
N ASN A 38 -6.64 -22.55 -15.75
CA ASN A 38 -6.94 -23.55 -16.77
C ASN A 38 -8.25 -23.34 -17.54
N GLU A 39 -9.16 -22.53 -17.00
CA GLU A 39 -10.38 -22.12 -17.70
C GLU A 39 -10.06 -21.30 -18.97
N ASN A 40 -9.01 -20.48 -18.93
CA ASN A 40 -8.70 -19.50 -19.96
C ASN A 40 -7.28 -19.66 -20.57
N ASN A 41 -6.34 -20.27 -19.85
CA ASN A 41 -4.95 -20.45 -20.26
C ASN A 41 -4.49 -21.89 -19.96
N ALA A 42 -3.83 -22.56 -20.91
CA ALA A 42 -3.33 -23.90 -20.65
C ALA A 42 -2.13 -23.87 -19.68
N VAL A 43 -2.28 -24.52 -18.51
CA VAL A 43 -1.15 -24.83 -17.63
C VAL A 43 -0.59 -26.19 -18.01
N VAL A 44 0.71 -26.25 -18.27
CA VAL A 44 1.42 -27.47 -18.71
C VAL A 44 2.53 -27.79 -17.71
N THR A 45 2.66 -29.07 -17.35
CA THR A 45 3.72 -29.52 -16.45
C THR A 45 5.09 -29.50 -17.16
N THR A 46 6.08 -28.87 -16.53
CA THR A 46 7.47 -28.81 -17.03
C THR A 46 8.35 -29.95 -16.48
N ASP A 47 7.90 -30.57 -15.39
CA ASP A 47 8.49 -31.74 -14.73
C ASP A 47 7.38 -32.72 -14.29
N ASP A 48 7.77 -33.94 -13.89
CA ASP A 48 6.83 -34.87 -13.23
C ASP A 48 6.43 -34.27 -11.87
N ILE A 49 5.13 -34.13 -11.62
CA ILE A 49 4.61 -33.66 -10.32
C ILE A 49 4.54 -34.85 -9.37
N VAL A 50 5.33 -34.81 -8.30
CA VAL A 50 5.49 -35.92 -7.36
C VAL A 50 5.08 -35.51 -5.95
N ASN A 51 4.27 -36.34 -5.29
CA ASN A 51 3.93 -36.11 -3.89
C ASN A 51 5.07 -36.51 -2.94
N SER A 52 5.00 -36.09 -1.68
CA SER A 52 5.99 -36.36 -0.64
C SER A 52 6.25 -37.85 -0.36
N LYS A 53 5.38 -38.75 -0.86
CA LYS A 53 5.54 -40.21 -0.78
C LYS A 53 6.22 -40.82 -2.02
N GLY A 54 6.68 -39.99 -2.96
CA GLY A 54 7.34 -40.42 -4.19
C GLY A 54 6.39 -40.88 -5.30
N VAL A 55 5.08 -40.65 -5.17
CA VAL A 55 4.09 -41.04 -6.19
C VAL A 55 3.95 -39.93 -7.22
N VAL A 56 4.13 -40.28 -8.50
CA VAL A 56 3.88 -39.37 -9.63
C VAL A 56 2.37 -39.12 -9.74
N LEU A 57 1.95 -37.89 -9.53
CA LEU A 57 0.55 -37.47 -9.63
C LEU A 57 0.17 -37.13 -11.07
N VAL A 58 1.05 -36.40 -11.75
CA VAL A 58 0.91 -35.93 -13.14
C VAL A 58 2.28 -36.01 -13.82
N ARG A 59 2.31 -36.48 -15.07
CA ARG A 59 3.54 -36.59 -15.87
C ARG A 59 3.93 -35.25 -16.49
N LYS A 60 5.22 -35.06 -16.75
CA LYS A 60 5.75 -33.95 -17.55
C LYS A 60 5.07 -33.86 -18.92
N GLY A 61 4.79 -32.63 -19.37
CA GLY A 61 4.15 -32.32 -20.64
C GLY A 61 2.63 -32.51 -20.64
N ALA A 62 2.03 -32.88 -19.51
CA ALA A 62 0.59 -32.97 -19.39
C ALA A 62 -0.03 -31.59 -19.19
N ARG A 63 -1.17 -31.35 -19.82
CA ARG A 63 -2.03 -30.21 -19.47
C ARG A 63 -2.69 -30.51 -18.13
N VAL A 64 -2.61 -29.57 -17.20
CA VAL A 64 -3.30 -29.65 -15.92
C VAL A 64 -4.75 -29.26 -16.18
N ASP A 65 -5.70 -30.19 -16.01
CA ASP A 65 -7.13 -29.85 -16.01
C ASP A 65 -7.64 -29.67 -14.57
N ALA A 66 -8.91 -29.30 -14.40
CA ALA A 66 -9.50 -29.08 -13.09
C ALA A 66 -9.42 -30.32 -12.17
N ASN A 67 -9.59 -31.52 -12.73
CA ASN A 67 -9.50 -32.77 -11.95
C ASN A 67 -8.06 -33.06 -11.52
N MET A 68 -7.09 -32.81 -12.41
CA MET A 68 -5.67 -32.95 -12.10
C MET A 68 -5.23 -31.92 -11.05
N ALA A 69 -5.68 -30.68 -11.18
CA ALA A 69 -5.42 -29.64 -10.18
C ALA A 69 -5.95 -30.04 -8.80
N GLU A 70 -7.21 -30.49 -8.72
CA GLU A 70 -7.79 -30.96 -7.46
C GLU A 70 -6.98 -32.14 -6.88
N LYS A 71 -6.54 -33.08 -7.73
CA LYS A 71 -5.68 -34.18 -7.30
C LYS A 71 -4.34 -33.67 -6.76
N ILE A 72 -3.70 -32.69 -7.41
CA ILE A 72 -2.44 -32.10 -6.97
C ILE A 72 -2.61 -31.43 -5.60
N LEU A 73 -3.64 -30.59 -5.45
CA LEU A 73 -3.91 -29.82 -4.23
C LEU A 73 -4.19 -30.69 -2.99
N ARG A 74 -4.68 -31.93 -3.19
CA ARG A 74 -4.91 -32.90 -2.10
C ARG A 74 -3.62 -33.55 -1.56
N HIS A 75 -2.46 -33.25 -2.16
CA HIS A 75 -1.20 -33.89 -1.82
C HIS A 75 -0.09 -32.87 -1.56
N LYS A 76 0.64 -33.06 -0.47
CA LYS A 76 1.91 -32.35 -0.25
C LYS A 76 2.92 -32.77 -1.32
N LEU A 77 3.45 -31.81 -2.08
CA LEU A 77 4.41 -32.05 -3.15
C LEU A 77 5.85 -32.08 -2.64
N ILE A 78 6.76 -32.75 -3.38
CA ILE A 78 8.21 -32.73 -3.09
C ILE A 78 8.80 -31.36 -3.44
N LYS A 79 8.44 -30.82 -4.60
CA LYS A 79 8.77 -29.46 -5.04
C LYS A 79 7.51 -28.61 -5.05
N PRO A 80 7.61 -27.28 -4.85
CA PRO A 80 6.49 -26.36 -5.05
C PRO A 80 5.88 -26.50 -6.46
N LEU A 81 4.56 -26.30 -6.59
CA LEU A 81 3.86 -26.50 -7.86
C LEU A 81 4.36 -25.53 -8.94
N GLU A 82 4.63 -24.28 -8.55
CA GLU A 82 5.13 -23.20 -9.40
C GLU A 82 6.45 -23.51 -10.10
N GLU A 83 7.27 -24.42 -9.55
CA GLU A 83 8.54 -24.84 -10.15
C GLU A 83 8.37 -25.94 -11.20
N GLN A 84 7.18 -26.54 -11.28
CA GLN A 84 6.90 -27.75 -12.06
C GLN A 84 5.84 -27.52 -13.15
N VAL A 85 5.43 -26.26 -13.36
CA VAL A 85 4.44 -25.87 -14.36
C VAL A 85 4.90 -24.66 -15.16
N ALA A 86 4.25 -24.44 -16.29
CA ALA A 86 4.32 -23.22 -17.09
C ALA A 86 2.94 -22.89 -17.64
N VAL A 87 2.69 -21.61 -17.91
CA VAL A 87 1.46 -21.14 -18.58
C VAL A 87 1.78 -20.92 -20.06
N ALA A 88 1.08 -21.62 -20.95
CA ALA A 88 1.44 -21.66 -22.38
C ALA A 88 1.30 -20.31 -23.09
N ASP A 89 0.22 -19.58 -22.81
CA ASP A 89 -0.08 -18.27 -23.39
C ASP A 89 0.03 -17.17 -22.31
N GLY A 90 1.12 -17.23 -21.54
CA GLY A 90 1.37 -16.31 -20.44
C GLY A 90 1.78 -14.91 -20.90
N LEU A 91 1.75 -13.97 -19.95
CA LEU A 91 2.28 -12.63 -20.14
C LEU A 91 3.78 -12.68 -20.46
N ASP A 92 4.20 -11.83 -21.39
CA ASP A 92 5.61 -11.58 -21.74
C ASP A 92 5.87 -10.08 -21.86
N GLY A 93 7.10 -9.69 -22.24
CA GLY A 93 7.49 -8.29 -22.39
C GLY A 93 6.58 -7.48 -23.34
N PRO A 94 6.39 -7.91 -24.60
CA PRO A 94 5.49 -7.25 -25.53
C PRO A 94 4.05 -7.11 -25.03
N HIS A 95 3.48 -8.15 -24.40
CA HIS A 95 2.13 -8.07 -23.85
C HIS A 95 2.07 -7.13 -22.64
N LEU A 96 3.06 -7.14 -21.75
CA LEU A 96 3.17 -6.20 -20.63
C LEU A 96 3.23 -4.75 -21.14
N ALA A 97 3.98 -4.49 -22.20
CA ALA A 97 4.06 -3.16 -22.82
C ALA A 97 2.71 -2.70 -23.38
N GLN A 98 1.89 -3.62 -23.90
CA GLN A 98 0.50 -3.33 -24.29
C GLN A 98 -0.38 -3.03 -23.07
N ARG A 99 -0.18 -3.70 -21.93
CA ARG A 99 -0.93 -3.41 -20.69
C ARG A 99 -0.64 -2.01 -20.15
N PHE A 100 0.60 -1.54 -20.24
CA PHE A 100 0.93 -0.14 -19.94
C PHE A 100 0.22 0.84 -20.87
N ALA A 101 0.22 0.57 -22.18
CA ALA A 101 -0.50 1.40 -23.14
C ALA A 101 -2.00 1.45 -22.84
N ALA A 102 -2.62 0.30 -22.54
CA ALA A 102 -4.02 0.20 -22.16
C ALA A 102 -4.32 0.95 -20.84
N LEU A 103 -3.44 0.87 -19.83
CA LEU A 103 -3.59 1.64 -18.59
C LEU A 103 -3.61 3.15 -18.87
N HIS A 104 -2.68 3.64 -19.69
CA HIS A 104 -2.58 5.05 -20.04
C HIS A 104 -3.78 5.56 -20.86
N GLU A 105 -4.38 4.70 -21.67
CA GLU A 105 -5.61 5.01 -22.41
C GLU A 105 -6.84 4.98 -21.50
N LYS A 106 -6.95 3.97 -20.63
CA LYS A 106 -8.05 3.79 -19.69
C LYS A 106 -8.14 4.95 -18.69
N TYR A 107 -7.01 5.49 -18.26
CA TYR A 107 -6.93 6.55 -17.25
C TYR A 107 -6.21 7.80 -17.80
N PRO A 108 -6.97 8.79 -18.29
CA PRO A 108 -6.41 9.96 -18.97
C PRO A 108 -5.46 10.81 -18.10
N ASP A 109 -5.65 10.82 -16.78
CA ASP A 109 -4.78 11.54 -15.85
C ASP A 109 -3.39 10.89 -15.76
N ILE A 110 -3.34 9.56 -15.65
CA ILE A 110 -2.13 8.75 -15.70
C ILE A 110 -1.44 8.91 -17.06
N GLY A 111 -2.19 8.69 -18.16
CA GLY A 111 -1.65 8.79 -19.51
C GLY A 111 -1.07 10.17 -19.82
N ARG A 112 -1.76 11.26 -19.42
CA ARG A 112 -1.26 12.63 -19.59
C ARG A 112 0.04 12.85 -18.83
N LEU A 113 0.10 12.46 -17.55
CA LEU A 113 1.31 12.59 -16.74
C LEU A 113 2.50 11.90 -17.39
N HIS A 114 2.32 10.64 -17.82
CA HIS A 114 3.40 9.87 -18.45
C HIS A 114 3.83 10.42 -19.81
N ASN A 115 2.89 10.90 -20.62
CA ASN A 115 3.20 11.52 -21.91
C ASN A 115 3.93 12.85 -21.74
N GLN A 116 3.43 13.73 -20.86
CA GLN A 116 4.00 15.04 -20.61
C GLN A 116 5.44 14.96 -20.08
N LEU A 117 5.74 13.93 -19.28
CA LEU A 117 7.06 13.70 -18.71
C LEU A 117 7.93 12.77 -19.55
N GLY A 118 7.45 12.32 -20.73
CA GLY A 118 8.19 11.40 -21.60
C GLY A 118 8.53 10.05 -20.92
N SER A 119 7.74 9.61 -19.94
CA SER A 119 7.92 8.31 -19.27
C SER A 119 6.99 7.23 -19.81
N ALA A 120 6.02 7.55 -20.67
CA ALA A 120 5.22 6.53 -21.36
C ALA A 120 6.10 5.60 -22.22
N ASN A 121 7.02 6.16 -23.01
CA ASN A 121 7.98 5.38 -23.79
C ASN A 121 8.97 4.61 -22.92
N GLN A 122 9.33 5.17 -21.76
CA GLN A 122 10.20 4.47 -20.79
C GLN A 122 9.51 3.20 -20.25
N CYS A 123 8.23 3.29 -19.86
CA CYS A 123 7.47 2.11 -19.42
C CYS A 123 7.35 1.08 -20.54
N HIS A 124 7.12 1.53 -21.78
CA HIS A 124 7.05 0.65 -22.94
C HIS A 124 8.37 -0.12 -23.15
N ILE A 125 9.53 0.56 -23.11
CA ILE A 125 10.84 -0.06 -23.29
C ILE A 125 11.14 -1.03 -22.13
N LEU A 126 10.99 -0.58 -20.88
CA LEU A 126 11.22 -1.41 -19.69
C LEU A 126 10.36 -2.68 -19.69
N ALA A 127 9.10 -2.58 -20.15
CA ALA A 127 8.24 -3.74 -20.29
C ALA A 127 8.65 -4.62 -21.47
N LYS A 128 8.75 -4.06 -22.67
CA LYS A 128 8.97 -4.82 -23.91
C LYS A 128 10.29 -5.57 -23.92
N ASP A 129 11.35 -4.92 -23.43
CA ASP A 129 12.71 -5.46 -23.47
C ASP A 129 13.03 -6.27 -22.20
N SER A 130 12.06 -6.46 -21.30
CA SER A 130 12.25 -7.29 -20.11
C SER A 130 12.41 -8.76 -20.46
N ASP A 131 13.46 -9.36 -19.91
CA ASP A 131 13.76 -10.79 -20.00
C ASP A 131 13.65 -11.41 -18.60
N TYR A 132 12.48 -11.28 -17.98
CA TYR A 132 12.27 -11.80 -16.64
C TYR A 132 12.30 -13.33 -16.61
N HIS A 133 12.73 -13.88 -15.48
CA HIS A 133 12.69 -15.31 -15.22
C HIS A 133 11.27 -15.87 -15.47
N PRO A 134 11.11 -17.07 -16.08
CA PRO A 134 9.79 -17.63 -16.41
C PRO A 134 8.79 -17.67 -15.24
N GLN A 135 9.28 -17.85 -14.02
CA GLN A 135 8.42 -17.83 -12.82
C GLN A 135 7.84 -16.46 -12.49
N LEU A 136 8.52 -15.36 -12.85
CA LEU A 136 7.96 -14.01 -12.73
C LEU A 136 6.84 -13.81 -13.74
N TRP A 137 7.05 -14.20 -15.00
CA TRP A 137 6.00 -14.18 -16.02
C TRP A 137 4.79 -15.00 -15.64
N GLN A 138 5.00 -16.20 -15.09
CA GLN A 138 3.93 -17.03 -14.55
C GLN A 138 3.16 -16.29 -13.44
N LYS A 139 3.84 -15.71 -12.45
CA LYS A 139 3.17 -14.99 -11.35
C LYS A 139 2.41 -13.76 -11.83
N LEU A 140 2.96 -13.01 -12.78
CA LEU A 140 2.27 -11.86 -13.40
C LEU A 140 1.03 -12.29 -14.18
N THR A 141 1.12 -13.42 -14.89
CA THR A 141 -0.04 -14.01 -15.60
C THR A 141 -1.13 -14.42 -14.61
N VAL A 142 -0.77 -15.09 -13.51
CA VAL A 142 -1.73 -15.45 -12.46
C VAL A 142 -2.35 -14.19 -11.85
N LEU A 143 -1.54 -13.17 -11.54
CA LEU A 143 -2.02 -11.91 -10.98
C LEU A 143 -3.00 -11.20 -11.92
N GLU A 144 -2.67 -11.10 -13.21
CA GLU A 144 -3.55 -10.47 -14.22
C GLU A 144 -4.94 -11.12 -14.28
N HIS A 145 -5.00 -12.45 -14.24
CA HIS A 145 -6.26 -13.18 -14.39
C HIS A 145 -7.05 -13.31 -13.08
N GLU A 146 -6.38 -13.67 -11.99
CA GLU A 146 -7.04 -14.02 -10.72
C GLU A 146 -7.21 -12.79 -9.80
N MET A 147 -6.40 -11.75 -10.01
CA MET A 147 -6.34 -10.54 -9.18
C MET A 147 -6.11 -9.29 -10.05
N PRO A 148 -7.00 -9.01 -11.04
CA PRO A 148 -6.77 -7.98 -12.05
C PRO A 148 -6.62 -6.56 -11.48
N ALA A 149 -7.25 -6.26 -10.34
CA ALA A 149 -7.13 -4.96 -9.68
C ALA A 149 -5.72 -4.76 -9.09
N GLU A 150 -5.16 -5.80 -8.48
CA GLU A 150 -3.79 -5.82 -7.94
C GLU A 150 -2.75 -5.80 -9.07
N PHE A 151 -3.02 -6.48 -10.19
CA PHE A 151 -2.17 -6.38 -11.38
C PHE A 151 -2.15 -4.94 -11.94
N GLU A 152 -3.31 -4.30 -12.09
CA GLU A 152 -3.40 -2.92 -12.58
C GLU A 152 -2.72 -1.92 -11.62
N LYS A 153 -2.84 -2.16 -10.31
CA LYS A 153 -2.09 -1.45 -9.27
C LYS A 153 -0.58 -1.62 -9.47
N GLY A 154 -0.10 -2.84 -9.72
CA GLY A 154 1.29 -3.13 -10.04
C GLY A 154 1.80 -2.33 -11.26
N LEU A 155 1.02 -2.24 -12.34
CA LEU A 155 1.36 -1.43 -13.52
C LEU A 155 1.51 0.05 -13.15
N PHE A 156 0.56 0.61 -12.40
CA PHE A 156 0.64 2.00 -11.95
C PHE A 156 1.90 2.24 -11.10
N CYS A 157 2.14 1.38 -10.10
CA CYS A 157 3.28 1.51 -9.20
C CYS A 157 4.60 1.37 -9.95
N ALA A 158 4.72 0.44 -10.89
CA ALA A 158 5.91 0.27 -11.73
C ALA A 158 6.23 1.51 -12.57
N GLY A 159 5.22 2.07 -13.24
CA GLY A 159 5.39 3.28 -14.06
C GLY A 159 5.81 4.49 -13.25
N ILE A 160 5.16 4.73 -12.10
CA ILE A 160 5.49 5.84 -11.21
C ILE A 160 6.85 5.61 -10.54
N ALA A 161 7.16 4.40 -10.08
CA ALA A 161 8.45 4.09 -9.46
C ALA A 161 9.63 4.32 -10.43
N ALA A 162 9.52 3.87 -11.68
CA ALA A 162 10.53 4.12 -12.70
C ALA A 162 10.72 5.61 -13.01
N LEU A 163 9.62 6.36 -13.06
CA LEU A 163 9.65 7.81 -13.23
C LEU A 163 10.31 8.51 -12.05
N LEU A 164 9.97 8.15 -10.81
CA LEU A 164 10.56 8.72 -9.60
C LEU A 164 12.06 8.39 -9.50
N ALA A 165 12.46 7.16 -9.77
CA ALA A 165 13.88 6.77 -9.82
C ALA A 165 14.66 7.60 -10.83
N ARG A 166 14.06 7.90 -12.00
CA ARG A 166 14.64 8.79 -13.01
C ARG A 166 14.74 10.25 -12.53
N GLU A 167 13.70 10.78 -11.90
CA GLU A 167 13.71 12.16 -11.35
C GLU A 167 14.72 12.31 -10.20
N LEU A 168 14.93 11.25 -9.43
CA LEU A 168 15.96 11.14 -8.39
C LEU A 168 17.38 10.92 -8.96
N LYS A 169 17.52 10.81 -10.28
CA LYS A 169 18.80 10.58 -11.00
C LYS A 169 19.50 9.29 -10.56
N LEU A 170 18.72 8.26 -10.24
CA LEU A 170 19.28 6.93 -9.94
C LEU A 170 19.83 6.28 -11.23
N SER A 171 20.61 5.22 -11.05
CA SER A 171 21.21 4.50 -12.17
C SER A 171 20.14 3.83 -13.05
N HIS A 172 20.50 3.45 -14.28
CA HIS A 172 19.57 2.72 -15.15
C HIS A 172 19.13 1.38 -14.52
N GLN A 173 20.08 0.69 -13.85
CA GLN A 173 19.81 -0.55 -13.12
C GLN A 173 18.82 -0.32 -11.96
N ASP A 174 18.93 0.81 -11.24
CA ASP A 174 17.98 1.16 -10.19
C ASP A 174 16.60 1.51 -10.73
N ILE A 175 16.52 2.11 -11.93
CA ILE A 175 15.24 2.36 -12.61
C ILE A 175 14.57 1.04 -13.00
N GLU A 176 15.31 0.10 -13.58
CA GLU A 176 14.83 -1.24 -13.90
C GLU A 176 14.38 -1.99 -12.63
N ALA A 177 15.18 -1.91 -11.56
CA ALA A 177 14.84 -2.50 -10.27
C ALA A 177 13.58 -1.85 -9.64
N ALA A 178 13.43 -0.53 -9.73
CA ALA A 178 12.24 0.18 -9.24
C ALA A 178 10.99 -0.20 -10.03
N PHE A 179 11.11 -0.33 -11.35
CA PHE A 179 10.04 -0.78 -12.23
C PHE A 179 9.59 -2.20 -11.88
N LEU A 180 10.54 -3.15 -11.76
CA LEU A 180 10.24 -4.53 -11.38
C LEU A 180 9.63 -4.60 -9.97
N ALA A 181 10.20 -3.86 -9.00
CA ALA A 181 9.67 -3.83 -7.64
C ALA A 181 8.25 -3.28 -7.59
N GLY A 182 7.96 -2.19 -8.31
CA GLY A 182 6.60 -1.65 -8.41
C GLY A 182 5.62 -2.64 -9.03
N LEU A 183 6.04 -3.42 -10.03
CA LEU A 183 5.21 -4.42 -10.68
C LEU A 183 4.92 -5.62 -9.75
N MET A 184 5.88 -5.97 -8.89
CA MET A 184 5.85 -7.18 -8.07
C MET A 184 5.54 -6.93 -6.58
N HIS A 185 5.35 -5.69 -6.13
CA HIS A 185 5.26 -5.35 -4.70
C HIS A 185 4.18 -6.15 -3.94
N ASP A 186 3.05 -6.40 -4.59
CA ASP A 186 1.91 -7.11 -4.04
C ASP A 186 1.85 -8.60 -4.44
N VAL A 187 2.88 -9.16 -5.10
CA VAL A 187 2.85 -10.55 -5.60
C VAL A 187 2.63 -11.59 -4.49
N GLY A 188 3.05 -11.27 -3.27
CA GLY A 188 2.82 -12.13 -2.11
C GLY A 188 1.34 -12.35 -1.79
N LEU A 189 0.43 -11.48 -2.23
CA LEU A 189 -1.01 -11.61 -2.01
C LEU A 189 -1.59 -12.86 -2.71
N LEU A 190 -0.91 -13.38 -3.74
CA LEU A 190 -1.28 -14.65 -4.36
C LEU A 190 -1.29 -15.83 -3.38
N HIS A 191 -0.53 -15.72 -2.28
CA HIS A 191 -0.43 -16.73 -1.22
C HIS A 191 -1.33 -16.41 0.00
N VAL A 192 -2.19 -15.39 -0.08
CA VAL A 192 -3.15 -15.04 0.97
C VAL A 192 -4.53 -15.60 0.61
N ALA A 193 -5.23 -16.10 1.64
CA ALA A 193 -6.55 -16.71 1.50
C ALA A 193 -7.56 -15.74 0.83
N PRO A 194 -8.31 -16.17 -0.20
CA PRO A 194 -9.33 -15.35 -0.86
C PRO A 194 -10.38 -14.79 0.11
N ASP A 195 -10.81 -15.58 1.10
CA ASP A 195 -11.82 -15.16 2.08
C ASP A 195 -11.32 -14.03 2.99
N ILE A 196 -10.00 -13.94 3.22
CA ILE A 196 -9.38 -12.84 3.96
C ILE A 196 -9.28 -11.60 3.06
N LEU A 197 -8.81 -11.76 1.82
CA LEU A 197 -8.64 -10.65 0.87
C LEU A 197 -9.96 -9.99 0.48
N ASN A 198 -11.02 -10.77 0.30
CA ASN A 198 -12.34 -10.30 -0.14
C ASN A 198 -13.26 -9.89 1.02
N LYS A 199 -12.78 -9.91 2.26
CA LYS A 199 -13.61 -9.63 3.43
C LYS A 199 -14.03 -8.16 3.47
N THR A 200 -15.34 -7.91 3.52
CA THR A 200 -15.90 -6.55 3.67
C THR A 200 -16.04 -6.09 5.12
N ALA A 201 -16.08 -7.04 6.05
CA ALA A 201 -16.12 -6.78 7.49
C ALA A 201 -14.72 -6.41 8.03
N VAL A 202 -14.68 -5.90 9.27
CA VAL A 202 -13.42 -5.61 9.95
C VAL A 202 -12.59 -6.89 10.08
N LEU A 203 -11.32 -6.83 9.68
CA LEU A 203 -10.36 -7.92 9.80
C LEU A 203 -9.98 -8.12 11.27
N THR A 204 -9.87 -9.37 11.68
CA THR A 204 -9.27 -9.72 12.98
C THR A 204 -7.76 -9.45 12.96
N PRO A 205 -7.11 -9.30 14.13
CA PRO A 205 -5.65 -9.15 14.18
C PRO A 205 -4.87 -10.30 13.54
N ALA A 206 -5.44 -11.51 13.46
CA ALA A 206 -4.81 -12.64 12.78
C ALA A 206 -4.93 -12.52 11.26
N GLU A 207 -6.12 -12.19 10.76
CA GLU A 207 -6.36 -11.94 9.34
C GLU A 207 -5.54 -10.76 8.82
N TRP A 208 -5.41 -9.69 9.62
CA TRP A 208 -4.57 -8.55 9.26
C TRP A 208 -3.09 -8.95 9.13
N ARG A 209 -2.56 -9.75 10.07
CA ARG A 209 -1.19 -10.29 9.97
C ARG A 209 -1.00 -11.18 8.75
N ALA A 210 -2.02 -11.97 8.39
CA ALA A 210 -1.98 -12.79 7.18
C ALA A 210 -1.93 -11.94 5.90
N ILE A 211 -2.57 -10.77 5.87
CA ILE A 211 -2.38 -9.81 4.77
C ILE A 211 -0.97 -9.21 4.82
N GLN A 212 -0.51 -8.74 5.98
CA GLN A 212 0.81 -8.10 6.11
C GLN A 212 1.98 -9.02 5.71
N SER A 213 1.83 -10.34 5.80
CA SER A 213 2.88 -11.28 5.39
C SER A 213 3.21 -11.24 3.90
N HIS A 214 2.36 -10.64 3.04
CA HIS A 214 2.59 -10.58 1.60
C HIS A 214 3.92 -9.90 1.22
N VAL A 215 4.39 -8.93 2.01
CA VAL A 215 5.69 -8.27 1.77
C VAL A 215 6.85 -9.24 2.01
N ILE A 216 6.72 -10.13 2.99
CA ILE A 216 7.71 -11.14 3.34
C ILE A 216 7.70 -12.23 2.27
N THR A 217 6.51 -12.75 1.94
CA THR A 217 6.33 -13.73 0.86
C THR A 217 6.84 -13.17 -0.46
N GLY A 218 6.49 -11.93 -0.80
CA GLY A 218 6.95 -11.24 -2.00
C GLY A 218 8.47 -11.16 -2.07
N ARG A 219 9.15 -10.76 -0.99
CA ARG A 219 10.61 -10.79 -0.92
C ARG A 219 11.18 -12.18 -1.16
N MET A 220 10.67 -13.19 -0.45
CA MET A 220 11.16 -14.58 -0.55
C MET A 220 11.02 -15.14 -1.95
N LEU A 221 9.93 -14.82 -2.65
CA LEU A 221 9.70 -15.21 -4.04
C LEU A 221 10.72 -14.59 -5.01
N LEU A 222 11.32 -13.45 -4.66
CA LEU A 222 12.24 -12.69 -5.51
C LEU A 222 13.72 -12.92 -5.17
N GLU A 223 14.07 -13.07 -3.89
CA GLU A 223 15.46 -13.03 -3.34
C GLU A 223 16.40 -14.15 -3.85
N HIS A 224 15.87 -15.13 -4.59
CA HIS A 224 16.67 -16.24 -5.16
C HIS A 224 16.43 -16.47 -6.66
N LEU A 225 15.64 -15.61 -7.31
CA LEU A 225 15.39 -15.76 -8.75
C LEU A 225 16.55 -15.16 -9.56
N PRO A 226 17.14 -15.94 -10.49
CA PRO A 226 18.18 -15.42 -11.37
C PRO A 226 17.71 -14.19 -12.14
N GLY A 227 18.54 -13.15 -12.17
CA GLY A 227 18.25 -11.90 -12.87
C GLY A 227 17.42 -10.88 -12.08
N VAL A 228 16.96 -11.20 -10.86
CA VAL A 228 16.27 -10.25 -9.99
C VAL A 228 17.29 -9.49 -9.13
N PRO A 229 17.36 -8.15 -9.20
CA PRO A 229 18.22 -7.37 -8.32
C PRO A 229 17.78 -7.49 -6.85
N GLU A 230 18.73 -7.64 -5.94
CA GLU A 230 18.46 -7.67 -4.49
C GLU A 230 17.72 -6.39 -4.04
N SER A 231 18.05 -5.25 -4.63
CA SER A 231 17.37 -3.97 -4.37
C SER A 231 15.88 -3.99 -4.73
N ALA A 232 15.47 -4.76 -5.73
CA ALA A 232 14.06 -4.94 -6.09
C ALA A 232 13.35 -5.82 -5.05
N ALA A 233 13.94 -6.96 -4.67
CA ALA A 233 13.39 -7.84 -3.63
C ALA A 233 13.25 -7.11 -2.28
N ARG A 234 14.26 -6.30 -1.93
CA ARG A 234 14.23 -5.44 -0.75
C ARG A 234 13.14 -4.37 -0.85
N ALA A 235 12.96 -3.74 -2.00
CA ALA A 235 11.90 -2.75 -2.19
C ALA A 235 10.50 -3.36 -2.02
N VAL A 236 10.29 -4.59 -2.51
CA VAL A 236 9.05 -5.35 -2.25
C VAL A 236 8.84 -5.61 -0.76
N PHE A 237 9.89 -5.91 0.01
CA PHE A 237 9.79 -6.06 1.46
C PHE A 237 9.43 -4.76 2.20
N GLU A 238 9.99 -3.64 1.75
CA GLU A 238 9.95 -2.35 2.44
C GLU A 238 8.82 -1.41 1.99
N HIS A 239 8.00 -1.78 1.00
CA HIS A 239 7.05 -0.84 0.40
C HIS A 239 5.92 -0.39 1.36
N HIS A 240 5.76 -1.04 2.51
CA HIS A 240 4.88 -0.60 3.60
C HIS A 240 5.63 -0.06 4.82
N GLU A 241 6.96 0.05 4.75
CA GLU A 241 7.78 0.71 5.76
C GLU A 241 7.68 2.23 5.65
N ARG A 242 7.74 2.90 6.81
CA ARG A 242 7.60 4.36 6.93
C ARG A 242 8.78 4.91 7.73
N CYS A 243 9.22 6.13 7.41
CA CYS A 243 10.43 6.72 8.01
C CYS A 243 10.37 6.87 9.54
N ASP A 244 9.16 6.97 10.08
CA ASP A 244 8.88 7.06 11.52
C ASP A 244 8.77 5.69 12.23
N GLY A 245 9.01 4.58 11.54
CA GLY A 245 8.90 3.23 12.10
C GLY A 245 7.48 2.82 12.48
N THR A 246 6.46 3.42 11.87
CA THR A 246 5.05 3.01 11.96
C THR A 246 4.62 2.10 10.80
N GLY A 247 5.55 1.74 9.92
CA GLY A 247 5.34 0.76 8.86
C GLY A 247 5.50 -0.69 9.33
N TYR A 248 5.45 -1.62 8.37
CA TYR A 248 5.64 -3.06 8.55
C TYR A 248 6.44 -3.62 7.35
N PRO A 249 7.11 -4.79 7.48
CA PRO A 249 7.02 -5.75 8.58
C PRO A 249 8.01 -5.51 9.73
N GLY A 250 9.10 -4.77 9.51
CA GLY A 250 10.14 -4.54 10.50
C GLY A 250 9.89 -3.33 11.41
N GLY A 251 9.08 -2.37 10.97
CA GLY A 251 8.86 -1.11 11.69
C GLY A 251 10.15 -0.30 11.79
N ASN A 252 10.96 -0.36 10.72
CA ASN A 252 12.30 0.21 10.67
C ASN A 252 12.24 1.75 10.58
N GLY A 253 13.20 2.42 11.23
CA GLY A 253 13.39 3.86 11.09
C GLY A 253 14.05 4.23 9.76
N GLU A 254 13.95 5.51 9.39
CA GLU A 254 14.47 6.08 8.14
C GLU A 254 15.90 5.63 7.79
N ASP A 255 16.78 5.53 8.78
CA ASP A 255 18.20 5.16 8.66
C ASP A 255 18.43 3.73 8.12
N ARG A 256 17.42 2.88 8.20
CA ARG A 256 17.48 1.47 7.78
C ARG A 256 16.73 1.18 6.49
N LEU A 257 16.00 2.14 5.93
CA LEU A 257 15.18 1.93 4.74
C LEU A 257 15.99 2.11 3.45
N GLY A 258 15.62 1.37 2.40
CA GLY A 258 16.18 1.51 1.07
C GLY A 258 15.46 2.59 0.25
N MET A 259 16.21 3.28 -0.61
CA MET A 259 15.65 4.29 -1.52
C MET A 259 14.53 3.72 -2.40
N LEU A 260 14.73 2.54 -2.99
CA LEU A 260 13.72 1.93 -3.87
C LEU A 260 12.47 1.47 -3.11
N GLY A 261 12.61 1.00 -1.86
CA GLY A 261 11.47 0.68 -1.00
C GLY A 261 10.58 1.91 -0.78
N GLN A 262 11.19 3.07 -0.50
CA GLN A 262 10.46 4.32 -0.31
C GLN A 262 9.87 4.89 -1.62
N VAL A 263 10.53 4.67 -2.76
CA VAL A 263 9.99 5.00 -4.09
C VAL A 263 8.73 4.18 -4.40
N VAL A 264 8.74 2.87 -4.13
CA VAL A 264 7.56 2.02 -4.32
C VAL A 264 6.47 2.36 -3.30
N ALA A 265 6.84 2.62 -2.05
CA ALA A 265 5.89 2.95 -0.98
C ALA A 265 5.06 4.21 -1.26
N ILE A 266 5.68 5.27 -1.81
CA ILE A 266 4.93 6.47 -2.19
C ILE A 266 4.04 6.22 -3.42
N ALA A 267 4.52 5.42 -4.38
CA ALA A 267 3.74 5.08 -5.58
C ALA A 267 2.48 4.27 -5.20
N ASP A 268 2.64 3.29 -4.32
CA ASP A 268 1.54 2.51 -3.73
C ASP A 268 0.55 3.41 -2.98
N SER A 269 1.04 4.30 -2.12
CA SER A 269 0.20 5.23 -1.36
C SER A 269 -0.63 6.15 -2.27
N VAL A 270 -0.03 6.68 -3.34
CA VAL A 270 -0.72 7.50 -4.35
C VAL A 270 -1.80 6.69 -5.06
N GLN A 271 -1.50 5.45 -5.47
CA GLN A 271 -2.48 4.57 -6.11
C GLN A 271 -3.67 4.30 -5.19
N ALA A 272 -3.40 3.97 -3.92
CA ALA A 272 -4.43 3.66 -2.95
C ALA A 272 -5.36 4.85 -2.70
N ILE A 273 -4.80 6.07 -2.59
CA ILE A 273 -5.59 7.31 -2.45
C ILE A 273 -6.43 7.56 -3.72
N ARG A 274 -5.85 7.31 -4.90
CA ARG A 274 -6.51 7.46 -6.20
C ARG A 274 -7.82 6.67 -6.26
N VAL A 275 -7.72 5.36 -6.07
CA VAL A 275 -8.83 4.42 -6.24
C VAL A 275 -9.85 4.54 -5.11
N ARG A 276 -9.38 4.71 -3.86
CA ARG A 276 -10.29 4.72 -2.70
C ARG A 276 -11.16 5.97 -2.66
N GLN A 277 -10.65 7.10 -3.13
CA GLN A 277 -11.26 8.41 -2.92
C GLN A 277 -11.34 9.27 -4.18
N PHE A 278 -10.24 9.48 -4.89
CA PHE A 278 -10.16 10.55 -5.89
C PHE A 278 -10.97 10.25 -7.15
N GLU A 279 -10.92 9.01 -7.65
CA GLU A 279 -11.73 8.59 -8.81
C GLU A 279 -13.23 8.79 -8.53
N LYS A 280 -13.68 8.43 -7.33
CA LYS A 280 -15.10 8.57 -6.92
C LYS A 280 -15.55 10.02 -6.84
N LEU A 281 -14.61 10.94 -6.63
CA LEU A 281 -14.86 12.38 -6.55
C LEU A 281 -14.59 13.11 -7.88
N GLY A 282 -14.23 12.39 -8.94
CA GLY A 282 -13.85 12.98 -10.22
C GLY A 282 -12.58 13.84 -10.16
N ARG A 283 -11.71 13.59 -9.18
CA ARG A 283 -10.42 14.26 -8.98
C ARG A 283 -9.33 13.55 -9.78
N ASN A 284 -8.29 14.29 -10.16
CA ASN A 284 -7.13 13.75 -10.88
C ASN A 284 -5.87 13.71 -10.01
N LEU A 285 -4.77 13.15 -10.53
CA LEU A 285 -3.50 13.00 -9.79
C LEU A 285 -2.93 14.31 -9.22
N LEU A 286 -3.10 15.46 -9.89
CA LEU A 286 -2.57 16.73 -9.38
C LEU A 286 -3.24 17.15 -8.08
N ASP A 287 -4.52 16.82 -7.91
CA ASP A 287 -5.29 17.15 -6.72
C ASP A 287 -4.74 16.46 -5.46
N MET A 288 -3.80 15.49 -5.59
CA MET A 288 -3.21 14.79 -4.44
C MET A 288 -2.14 15.60 -3.72
N LEU A 289 -1.69 16.72 -4.30
CA LEU A 289 -0.66 17.56 -3.68
C LEU A 289 -0.96 17.92 -2.21
N PRO A 290 -2.18 18.32 -1.82
CA PRO A 290 -2.47 18.66 -0.42
C PRO A 290 -2.33 17.45 0.52
N TYR A 291 -2.70 16.24 0.07
CA TYR A 291 -2.51 14.98 0.82
C TYR A 291 -1.03 14.67 1.00
N LEU A 292 -0.22 14.83 -0.05
CA LEU A 292 1.22 14.58 0.01
C LEU A 292 1.92 15.57 0.94
N HIS A 293 1.56 16.86 0.91
CA HIS A 293 2.16 17.86 1.80
C HIS A 293 1.89 17.58 3.28
N LEU A 294 0.67 17.12 3.63
CA LEU A 294 0.38 16.69 5.00
C LEU A 294 1.24 15.50 5.45
N ASN A 295 1.61 14.64 4.51
CA ASN A 295 2.34 13.40 4.77
C ASN A 295 3.82 13.46 4.36
N ALA A 296 4.40 14.67 4.23
CA ALA A 296 5.71 14.90 3.62
C ALA A 296 6.90 14.12 4.24
N TYR A 297 6.76 13.68 5.49
CA TYR A 297 7.79 12.94 6.24
C TYR A 297 7.46 11.45 6.44
N THR A 298 6.39 10.95 5.80
CA THR A 298 6.04 9.52 5.86
C THR A 298 7.06 8.67 5.10
N HIS A 299 7.54 9.20 3.97
CA HIS A 299 8.58 8.63 3.13
C HIS A 299 9.78 9.57 3.07
N PHE A 300 10.90 9.11 2.51
CA PHE A 300 12.09 9.94 2.33
C PHE A 300 11.74 11.27 1.70
N TYR A 301 12.22 12.36 2.30
CA TYR A 301 11.87 13.71 1.85
C TYR A 301 12.24 13.95 0.38
N ALA A 302 13.36 13.38 -0.09
CA ALA A 302 13.75 13.44 -1.50
C ALA A 302 12.73 12.75 -2.44
N VAL A 303 12.17 11.62 -2.01
CA VAL A 303 11.14 10.87 -2.76
C VAL A 303 9.82 11.66 -2.79
N PHE A 304 9.42 12.24 -1.65
CA PHE A 304 8.29 13.16 -1.59
C PHE A 304 8.47 14.35 -2.55
N GLN A 305 9.64 15.01 -2.53
CA GLN A 305 9.93 16.13 -3.42
C GLN A 305 9.89 15.73 -4.90
N ALA A 306 10.42 14.55 -5.24
CA ALA A 306 10.34 14.01 -6.59
C ALA A 306 8.87 13.82 -7.02
N MET A 307 8.02 13.27 -6.15
CA MET A 307 6.59 13.07 -6.46
C MET A 307 5.86 14.40 -6.64
N VAL A 308 6.10 15.38 -5.77
CA VAL A 308 5.53 16.74 -5.93
C VAL A 308 5.98 17.39 -7.24
N SER A 309 7.26 17.26 -7.60
CA SER A 309 7.81 17.76 -8.87
C SER A 309 7.13 17.10 -10.08
N VAL A 310 6.97 15.77 -10.05
CA VAL A 310 6.27 14.99 -11.08
C VAL A 310 4.84 15.48 -11.25
N LEU A 311 4.08 15.59 -10.17
CA LEU A 311 2.69 16.02 -10.22
C LEU A 311 2.56 17.45 -10.78
N LYS A 312 3.38 18.40 -10.29
CA LYS A 312 3.35 19.79 -10.78
C LYS A 312 3.72 19.93 -12.26
N ARG A 313 4.55 19.03 -12.80
CA ARG A 313 4.97 19.00 -14.21
C ARG A 313 4.12 18.08 -15.08
N SER A 314 3.07 17.46 -14.53
CA SER A 314 2.23 16.46 -15.23
C SER A 314 1.39 17.02 -16.38
N GLY A 315 1.21 18.34 -16.47
CA GLY A 315 0.32 18.97 -17.45
C GLY A 315 -1.18 18.79 -17.12
N LEU A 316 -1.49 18.27 -15.94
CA LEU A 316 -2.83 18.24 -15.38
C LEU A 316 -3.23 19.63 -14.86
N ALA A 317 -4.54 19.88 -14.80
CA ALA A 317 -5.11 21.07 -14.19
C ALA A 317 -5.80 20.67 -12.88
N ALA A 318 -5.79 21.54 -11.88
CA ALA A 318 -6.49 21.29 -10.63
C ALA A 318 -8.00 21.16 -10.90
N THR A 319 -8.63 20.17 -10.28
CA THR A 319 -10.08 20.04 -10.34
C THR A 319 -10.68 21.07 -9.39
N ILE A 320 -11.52 21.97 -9.89
CA ILE A 320 -12.27 22.91 -9.06
C ILE A 320 -13.69 22.36 -8.92
N ALA A 321 -14.07 21.93 -7.72
CA ALA A 321 -15.41 21.46 -7.42
C ALA A 321 -16.11 22.46 -6.49
N ASP A 322 -17.43 22.57 -6.64
CA ASP A 322 -18.29 23.30 -5.71
C ASP A 322 -19.36 22.36 -5.12
N PRO A 323 -18.96 21.44 -4.22
CA PRO A 323 -19.88 20.47 -3.65
C PRO A 323 -20.87 21.09 -2.66
N TYR A 324 -20.68 22.35 -2.26
CA TYR A 324 -21.45 23.00 -1.19
C TYR A 324 -22.27 24.22 -1.64
N GLY A 325 -22.25 24.57 -2.92
CA GLY A 325 -23.10 25.61 -3.50
C GLY A 325 -22.56 27.04 -3.32
N GLY A 326 -21.23 27.19 -3.26
CA GLY A 326 -20.53 28.45 -3.38
C GLY A 326 -19.42 28.64 -2.35
N VAL A 327 -18.59 29.67 -2.56
CA VAL A 327 -17.46 30.05 -1.69
C VAL A 327 -17.90 30.21 -0.24
N ALA A 328 -18.99 30.96 0.03
CA ALA A 328 -19.46 31.21 1.38
C ALA A 328 -19.92 29.94 2.12
N ALA A 329 -20.69 29.08 1.45
CA ALA A 329 -21.18 27.83 2.03
C ALA A 329 -20.04 26.85 2.31
N MET A 330 -19.07 26.77 1.39
CA MET A 330 -17.86 25.98 1.56
C MET A 330 -17.02 26.52 2.72
N ALA A 331 -16.75 27.83 2.77
CA ALA A 331 -15.96 28.45 3.82
C ALA A 331 -16.56 28.23 5.21
N GLN A 332 -17.88 28.43 5.36
CA GLN A 332 -18.59 28.18 6.62
C GLN A 332 -18.45 26.72 7.08
N ARG A 333 -18.58 25.75 6.16
CA ARG A 333 -18.43 24.32 6.49
C ARG A 333 -17.00 23.98 6.90
N LEU A 334 -16.01 24.49 6.15
CA LEU A 334 -14.59 24.27 6.43
C LEU A 334 -14.17 24.91 7.76
N GLN A 335 -14.75 26.06 8.10
CA GLN A 335 -14.54 26.72 9.38
C GLN A 335 -15.08 25.87 10.53
N GLN A 336 -16.34 25.42 10.44
CA GLN A 336 -16.95 24.58 11.47
C GLN A 336 -16.15 23.29 11.68
N ARG A 337 -15.76 22.63 10.58
CA ARG A 337 -14.95 21.42 10.63
C ARG A 337 -13.55 21.68 11.21
N GLY A 338 -12.95 22.82 10.86
CA GLY A 338 -11.65 23.25 11.38
C GLY A 338 -11.66 23.46 12.90
N ARG A 339 -12.73 24.05 13.47
CA ARG A 339 -12.89 24.17 14.93
C ARG A 339 -12.99 22.81 15.63
N LEU A 340 -13.72 21.86 15.07
CA LEU A 340 -13.80 20.50 15.61
C LEU A 340 -12.46 19.74 15.51
N LEU A 341 -11.70 19.97 14.44
CA LEU A 341 -10.34 19.44 14.33
C LEU A 341 -9.38 20.09 15.34
N GLN A 342 -9.56 21.37 15.64
CA GLN A 342 -8.81 22.07 16.69
C GLN A 342 -9.08 21.46 18.08
N GLU A 343 -10.34 21.13 18.40
CA GLU A 343 -10.68 20.38 19.63
C GLU A 343 -10.02 18.99 19.67
N ALA A 344 -10.05 18.27 18.55
CA ALA A 344 -9.43 16.95 18.41
C ALA A 344 -7.91 16.99 18.69
N VAL A 345 -7.21 18.06 18.31
CA VAL A 345 -5.79 18.26 18.65
C VAL A 345 -5.58 18.27 20.17
N GLY A 346 -6.47 18.94 20.92
CA GLY A 346 -6.39 18.98 22.38
C GLY A 346 -6.53 17.58 23.02
N HIS A 347 -7.47 16.77 22.52
CA HIS A 347 -7.63 15.38 22.97
C HIS A 347 -6.42 14.51 22.62
N LEU A 348 -5.88 14.68 21.41
CA LEU A 348 -4.71 13.95 20.94
C LEU A 348 -3.44 14.32 21.73
N GLN A 349 -3.25 15.59 22.08
CA GLN A 349 -2.16 16.05 22.95
C GLN A 349 -2.22 15.36 24.32
N ALA A 350 -3.39 15.37 24.96
CA ALA A 350 -3.57 14.67 26.24
C ALA A 350 -3.34 13.15 26.11
N MET A 351 -3.68 12.55 24.97
CA MET A 351 -3.44 11.13 24.71
C MET A 351 -1.96 10.83 24.60
N VAL A 352 -1.20 11.66 23.87
CA VAL A 352 0.26 11.53 23.75
C VAL A 352 0.93 11.65 25.12
N GLU A 353 0.57 12.64 25.93
CA GLU A 353 1.11 12.81 27.29
C GLU A 353 0.85 11.59 28.18
N LYS A 354 -0.36 11.01 28.11
CA LYS A 354 -0.69 9.81 28.87
C LYS A 354 0.04 8.58 28.38
N LEU A 355 0.15 8.40 27.06
CA LEU A 355 0.97 7.34 26.48
C LEU A 355 2.41 7.49 26.97
N GLU A 356 2.97 8.70 26.98
CA GLU A 356 4.29 9.05 27.51
C GLU A 356 4.49 8.73 28.99
N ALA A 357 3.45 8.90 29.80
CA ALA A 357 3.49 8.59 31.22
C ALA A 357 3.38 7.08 31.53
N LEU A 358 3.06 6.22 30.55
CA LEU A 358 2.94 4.78 30.80
C LEU A 358 4.31 4.18 31.17
N PRO A 359 4.44 3.54 32.35
CA PRO A 359 5.71 3.06 32.88
C PRO A 359 6.28 1.85 32.11
N LYS A 360 5.43 1.09 31.42
CA LYS A 360 5.82 0.02 30.49
C LYS A 360 4.93 0.11 29.25
N ARG A 361 5.55 0.05 28.08
CA ARG A 361 4.89 0.01 26.77
C ARG A 361 5.55 -1.10 25.98
N GLY A 362 4.78 -2.14 25.64
CA GLY A 362 5.22 -3.19 24.73
C GLY A 362 5.43 -2.63 23.31
N GLY A 363 5.68 -3.52 22.36
CA GLY A 363 5.88 -3.13 20.97
C GLY A 363 4.72 -2.30 20.41
N ARG A 364 3.46 -2.69 20.69
CA ARG A 364 2.27 -1.95 20.22
C ARG A 364 2.13 -0.62 20.95
N GLY A 365 2.41 -0.55 22.24
CA GLY A 365 2.40 0.72 22.98
C GLY A 365 3.42 1.73 22.45
N GLN A 366 4.61 1.27 22.03
CA GLN A 366 5.61 2.14 21.39
C GLN A 366 5.17 2.57 19.99
N HIS A 367 4.64 1.65 19.19
CA HIS A 367 4.08 1.97 17.87
C HIS A 367 2.94 2.99 17.98
N MET A 368 2.01 2.79 18.92
CA MET A 368 0.88 3.68 19.18
C MET A 368 1.35 5.09 19.55
N LEU A 369 2.37 5.22 20.40
CA LEU A 369 2.96 6.52 20.74
C LEU A 369 3.54 7.21 19.50
N ARG A 370 4.31 6.50 18.67
CA ARG A 370 4.90 7.08 17.45
C ARG A 370 3.80 7.54 16.48
N SER A 371 2.78 6.71 16.26
CA SER A 371 1.63 7.03 15.44
C SER A 371 0.86 8.26 15.97
N ALA A 372 0.62 8.34 17.28
CA ALA A 372 -0.07 9.47 17.89
C ALA A 372 0.71 10.79 17.74
N ARG A 373 2.02 10.78 18.05
CA ARG A 373 2.90 11.95 17.87
C ARG A 373 2.96 12.41 16.42
N ARG A 374 3.00 11.48 15.47
CA ARG A 374 3.01 11.78 14.03
C ARG A 374 1.73 12.50 13.62
N VAL A 375 0.57 11.93 13.93
CA VAL A 375 -0.74 12.51 13.59
C VAL A 375 -0.91 13.88 14.26
N GLN A 376 -0.48 14.00 15.52
CA GLN A 376 -0.49 15.26 16.23
C GLN A 376 0.36 16.33 15.53
N THR A 377 1.61 15.98 15.21
CA THR A 377 2.56 16.88 14.56
C THR A 377 2.00 17.36 13.23
N MET A 378 1.46 16.43 12.42
CA MET A 378 0.80 16.74 11.15
C MET A 378 -0.38 17.71 11.34
N MET A 379 -1.26 17.47 12.32
CA MET A 379 -2.41 18.36 12.56
C MET A 379 -1.96 19.76 12.96
N VAL A 380 -1.01 19.87 13.89
CA VAL A 380 -0.50 21.17 14.39
C VAL A 380 0.29 21.93 13.33
N SER A 381 1.18 21.25 12.59
CA SER A 381 2.04 21.88 11.59
C SER A 381 1.33 22.23 10.29
N SER A 382 0.18 21.62 10.00
CA SER A 382 -0.61 21.90 8.79
C SER A 382 -1.13 23.33 8.68
N GLY A 383 -1.24 24.05 9.80
CA GLY A 383 -1.88 25.37 9.85
C GLY A 383 -3.41 25.35 9.75
N LEU A 384 -4.04 24.18 9.55
CA LEU A 384 -5.49 24.07 9.27
C LEU A 384 -6.40 24.29 10.47
N VAL A 385 -5.84 24.20 11.67
CA VAL A 385 -6.54 24.34 12.95
C VAL A 385 -6.16 25.63 13.67
N ARG A 386 -5.50 26.56 12.97
CA ARG A 386 -5.08 27.85 13.50
C ARG A 386 -6.20 28.87 13.44
N ASP A 387 -6.34 29.69 14.47
CA ASP A 387 -7.36 30.72 14.55
C ASP A 387 -7.27 31.72 13.40
N GLU A 388 -6.07 31.99 12.86
CA GLU A 388 -5.90 32.89 11.72
C GLU A 388 -6.59 32.36 10.45
N LEU A 389 -6.46 31.06 10.15
CA LEU A 389 -7.14 30.46 9.00
C LEU A 389 -8.65 30.40 9.24
N LEU A 390 -9.08 30.03 10.45
CA LEU A 390 -10.50 29.92 10.78
C LEU A 390 -11.20 31.29 10.77
N GLY A 391 -10.49 32.35 11.17
CA GLY A 391 -10.95 33.73 11.05
C GLY A 391 -11.01 34.20 9.59
N TRP A 392 -10.05 33.81 8.76
CA TRP A 392 -10.09 34.08 7.31
C TRP A 392 -11.28 33.39 6.63
N LEU A 393 -11.55 32.12 6.95
CA LEU A 393 -12.73 31.40 6.46
C LEU A 393 -14.05 32.06 6.87
N GLU A 394 -14.10 32.69 8.04
CA GLU A 394 -15.28 33.43 8.52
C GLU A 394 -15.50 34.74 7.76
N ALA A 395 -14.41 35.41 7.37
CA ALA A 395 -14.43 36.71 6.71
C ALA A 395 -14.61 36.64 5.19
N LEU A 396 -14.60 35.45 4.59
CA LEU A 396 -14.75 35.26 3.15
C LEU A 396 -16.15 35.68 2.67
N GLU A 397 -16.20 36.74 1.87
CA GLU A 397 -17.44 37.26 1.28
C GLU A 397 -17.94 36.42 0.09
N VAL A 398 -19.23 36.60 -0.26
CA VAL A 398 -20.01 35.78 -1.22
C VAL A 398 -19.58 35.98 -2.69
N THR A 399 -18.55 36.78 -2.98
CA THR A 399 -18.17 37.06 -4.37
C THR A 399 -17.54 35.83 -5.03
N PRO A 400 -18.01 35.43 -6.23
CA PRO A 400 -17.44 34.30 -6.94
C PRO A 400 -16.01 34.62 -7.39
N ASP A 401 -15.04 34.04 -6.69
CA ASP A 401 -13.63 34.02 -7.08
C ASP A 401 -13.19 32.57 -7.25
N THR A 402 -12.79 32.21 -8.48
CA THR A 402 -12.28 30.89 -8.82
C THR A 402 -10.99 30.55 -8.08
N VAL A 403 -10.20 31.57 -7.71
CA VAL A 403 -8.97 31.39 -6.92
C VAL A 403 -9.32 30.98 -5.49
N ALA A 404 -10.20 31.75 -4.84
CA ALA A 404 -10.70 31.39 -3.50
C ALA A 404 -11.31 29.99 -3.48
N LEU A 405 -12.12 29.63 -4.49
CA LEU A 405 -12.70 28.29 -4.56
C LEU A 405 -11.64 27.19 -4.67
N ALA A 406 -10.57 27.40 -5.45
CA ALA A 406 -9.46 26.45 -5.55
C ALA A 406 -8.74 26.26 -4.20
N GLU A 407 -8.46 27.34 -3.47
CA GLU A 407 -7.86 27.27 -2.13
C GLU A 407 -8.75 26.53 -1.13
N LEU A 408 -10.06 26.79 -1.16
CA LEU A 408 -11.03 26.08 -0.32
C LEU A 408 -11.08 24.58 -0.66
N ASN A 409 -10.93 24.21 -1.93
CA ASN A 409 -10.84 22.80 -2.36
C ASN A 409 -9.61 22.11 -1.75
N GLU A 410 -8.45 22.78 -1.71
CA GLU A 410 -7.25 22.24 -1.05
C GLU A 410 -7.46 22.07 0.45
N ILE A 411 -8.02 23.08 1.13
CA ILE A 411 -8.36 23.00 2.56
C ILE A 411 -9.33 21.84 2.82
N ASP A 412 -10.32 21.64 1.96
CA ASP A 412 -11.28 20.54 2.08
C ASP A 412 -10.59 19.17 2.02
N LEU A 413 -9.72 18.99 1.02
CA LEU A 413 -8.93 17.78 0.86
C LEU A 413 -8.04 17.52 2.07
N MET A 414 -7.32 18.55 2.54
CA MET A 414 -6.42 18.38 3.68
C MET A 414 -7.17 18.07 4.99
N GLN A 415 -8.28 18.77 5.26
CA GLN A 415 -9.10 18.47 6.45
C GLN A 415 -9.70 17.05 6.38
N ASN A 416 -10.06 16.56 5.19
CA ASN A 416 -10.50 15.16 5.01
C ASN A 416 -9.38 14.16 5.31
N GLU A 417 -8.15 14.45 4.89
CA GLU A 417 -6.98 13.62 5.19
C GLU A 417 -6.66 13.60 6.69
N LEU A 418 -6.68 14.76 7.36
CA LEU A 418 -6.50 14.83 8.82
C LEU A 418 -7.50 13.93 9.54
N ARG A 419 -8.77 13.96 9.13
CA ARG A 419 -9.82 13.10 9.71
C ARG A 419 -9.55 11.62 9.48
N TRP A 420 -9.06 11.26 8.29
CA TRP A 420 -8.71 9.87 7.98
C TRP A 420 -7.55 9.38 8.84
N GLN A 421 -6.51 10.19 9.02
CA GLN A 421 -5.35 9.88 9.84
C GLN A 421 -5.71 9.64 11.31
N VAL A 422 -6.55 10.52 11.89
CA VAL A 422 -7.02 10.35 13.27
C VAL A 422 -7.91 9.10 13.39
N ARG A 423 -8.75 8.80 12.39
CA ARG A 423 -9.56 7.56 12.40
C ARG A 423 -8.68 6.30 12.37
N ASN A 424 -7.62 6.29 11.58
CA ASN A 424 -6.69 5.15 11.57
C ASN A 424 -5.93 5.02 12.88
N LEU A 425 -5.54 6.14 13.49
CA LEU A 425 -4.94 6.14 14.82
C LEU A 425 -5.86 5.50 15.85
N LEU A 426 -7.15 5.83 15.83
CA LEU A 426 -8.15 5.24 16.74
C LEU A 426 -8.36 3.74 16.51
N ARG A 427 -8.23 3.25 15.28
CA ARG A 427 -8.24 1.81 14.99
C ARG A 427 -7.02 1.11 15.59
N ALA A 428 -5.83 1.65 15.38
CA ALA A 428 -4.60 1.13 15.98
C ALA A 428 -4.63 1.19 17.52
N PHE A 429 -5.28 2.22 18.08
CA PHE A 429 -5.49 2.34 19.52
C PHE A 429 -6.30 1.17 20.08
N GLY A 430 -7.36 0.73 19.40
CA GLY A 430 -8.17 -0.41 19.85
C GLY A 430 -7.34 -1.68 20.05
N GLU A 431 -6.49 -2.03 19.07
CA GLU A 431 -5.61 -3.20 19.17
C GLU A 431 -4.59 -3.08 20.30
N PHE A 432 -4.00 -1.88 20.46
CA PHE A 432 -3.10 -1.61 21.58
C PHE A 432 -3.81 -1.74 22.93
N TYR A 433 -5.02 -1.19 23.03
CA TYR A 433 -5.79 -1.21 24.26
C TYR A 433 -6.12 -2.65 24.68
N ASP A 434 -6.67 -3.44 23.76
CA ASP A 434 -7.12 -4.80 24.04
C ASP A 434 -5.97 -5.76 24.38
N LEU A 435 -4.80 -5.59 23.76
CA LEU A 435 -3.69 -6.53 23.88
C LEU A 435 -2.60 -6.12 24.88
N GLU A 436 -2.41 -4.81 25.12
CA GLU A 436 -1.31 -4.29 25.93
C GLU A 436 -1.74 -3.24 26.98
N CYS A 437 -3.00 -2.79 27.00
CA CYS A 437 -3.45 -1.68 27.87
C CYS A 437 -4.85 -1.91 28.48
N ALA A 438 -5.19 -3.13 28.89
CA ALA A 438 -6.50 -3.47 29.46
C ALA A 438 -6.55 -3.38 31.00
N ASP A 439 -5.71 -2.55 31.63
CA ASP A 439 -5.70 -2.34 33.09
C ASP A 439 -6.15 -0.92 33.48
N ASP A 440 -6.39 -0.72 34.78
CA ASP A 440 -6.93 0.53 35.35
C ASP A 440 -6.13 1.79 34.98
N ARG A 441 -4.85 1.65 34.57
CA ARG A 441 -3.99 2.78 34.20
C ARG A 441 -4.34 3.35 32.83
N CYS A 442 -5.03 2.59 31.99
CA CYS A 442 -5.37 2.95 30.62
C CYS A 442 -6.79 3.49 30.45
N GLY A 443 -7.64 3.45 31.49
CA GLY A 443 -9.02 3.95 31.40
C GLY A 443 -9.11 5.41 30.93
N ALA A 444 -8.15 6.25 31.34
CA ALA A 444 -8.07 7.63 30.88
C ALA A 444 -7.70 7.78 29.39
N LEU A 445 -7.00 6.80 28.80
CA LEU A 445 -6.74 6.77 27.35
C LEU A 445 -8.00 6.39 26.58
N MET A 446 -8.81 5.45 27.08
CA MET A 446 -10.09 5.10 26.46
C MET A 446 -11.03 6.30 26.38
N VAL A 447 -11.18 7.04 27.49
CA VAL A 447 -12.01 8.27 27.51
C VAL A 447 -11.52 9.30 26.49
N LEU A 448 -10.20 9.45 26.31
CA LEU A 448 -9.65 10.36 25.29
C LEU A 448 -9.90 9.85 23.88
N ALA A 449 -9.81 8.54 23.64
CA ALA A 449 -10.13 7.93 22.36
C ALA A 449 -11.61 8.14 21.99
N GLU A 450 -12.53 7.96 22.93
CA GLU A 450 -13.95 8.23 22.74
C GLU A 450 -14.24 9.71 22.42
N ARG A 451 -13.58 10.63 23.13
CA ARG A 451 -13.70 12.08 22.84
C ARG A 451 -13.17 12.43 21.46
N LEU A 452 -12.02 11.88 21.09
CA LEU A 452 -11.41 12.08 19.78
C LEU A 452 -12.31 11.52 18.66
N GLN A 453 -12.93 10.36 18.88
CA GLN A 453 -13.93 9.79 17.97
C GLN A 453 -15.16 10.72 17.84
N ALA A 454 -15.66 11.26 18.94
CA ALA A 454 -16.81 12.18 18.93
C ALA A 454 -16.52 13.46 18.13
N SER A 455 -15.36 14.10 18.33
CA SER A 455 -14.94 15.27 17.54
C SER A 455 -14.86 14.95 16.04
N LEU A 456 -14.35 13.76 15.68
CA LEU A 456 -14.26 13.31 14.29
C LEU A 456 -15.61 13.06 13.62
N GLU A 457 -16.58 12.54 14.37
CA GLU A 457 -17.93 12.27 13.89
C GLU A 457 -18.71 13.57 13.67
N ALA A 458 -18.57 14.53 14.58
CA ALA A 458 -19.12 15.88 14.40
C ALA A 458 -18.49 16.60 13.20
N ALA A 459 -17.23 16.29 12.86
CA ALA A 459 -16.49 16.88 11.76
C ALA A 459 -16.79 16.27 10.37
N ARG A 460 -17.84 15.45 10.22
CA ARG A 460 -18.31 14.89 8.93
C ARG A 460 -19.01 15.94 8.07
#